data_AF-A0A841C1K6-F1
#
_entry.id   AF-A0A841C1K6-F1
#
_cell.length_a   1.000
_cell.length_b   1.000
_cell.length_c   1.000
_cell.angle_alpha   90.00
_cell.angle_beta   90.00
_cell.angle_gamma   90.00
#
_symmetry.space_group_name_H-M   'P 1'
#
loop_
_entity.id
_entity.type
_entity.pdbx_description
1 polymer ?
#
loop_
_entity_poly.entity_id
_entity_poly.type
_entity_poly.pdbx_seq_one_letter_code
_entity_poly.pdbx_strand_id
1 'polypeptide(L)' 'MTHPAPAVPTPAQLAPGVTGHRAVDAALRSLENAASLPLVDQIAAYDAAHRTLRETLSTIDEA' A
#
# COMPACT_ATOMS: atom_id res chain seq x y z
N MET A 1 28.47 14.99 9.30
CA MET A 1 27.27 14.17 9.07
C MET A 1 26.49 14.80 7.94
N THR A 2 26.72 14.37 6.71
CA THR A 2 25.93 14.81 5.53
C THR A 2 24.62 14.03 5.53
N HIS A 3 23.54 14.68 5.96
CA HIS A 3 22.19 14.12 5.83
C HIS A 3 21.84 14.15 4.33
N PRO A 4 21.49 13.02 3.69
CA PRO A 4 21.06 13.04 2.29
C PRO A 4 19.81 13.92 2.17
N ALA A 5 19.79 14.76 1.13
CA ALA A 5 18.65 15.62 0.83
C ALA A 5 17.39 14.76 0.59
N PRO A 6 16.19 15.20 1.02
CA PRO A 6 14.96 14.44 0.79
C PRO A 6 14.74 14.27 -0.71
N ALA A 7 14.55 13.02 -1.14
CA ALA A 7 14.29 12.71 -2.54
C ALA A 7 12.94 13.31 -2.96
N VAL A 8 12.95 14.09 -4.05
CA VAL A 8 11.73 14.69 -4.60
C VAL A 8 10.85 13.54 -5.16
N PRO A 9 9.56 13.43 -4.77
CA PRO A 9 8.70 12.36 -5.27
C PRO A 9 8.52 12.48 -6.79
N THR A 10 8.59 11.35 -7.48
CA THR A 10 8.38 11.28 -8.93
C THR A 10 6.89 11.45 -9.28
N PRO A 11 6.54 11.87 -10.51
CA PRO A 11 5.14 11.96 -10.94
C PRO A 11 4.36 10.66 -10.77
N ALA A 12 5.02 9.50 -10.90
CA ALA A 12 4.42 8.19 -10.65
C ALA A 12 4.03 7.97 -9.17
N GLN A 13 4.78 8.58 -8.24
CA GLN A 13 4.48 8.60 -6.80
C GLN A 13 3.36 9.60 -6.43
N LEU A 14 3.02 10.52 -7.35
CA LEU A 14 1.99 11.54 -7.16
C LEU A 14 0.70 11.22 -7.91
N ALA A 15 0.64 10.08 -8.62
CA ALA A 15 -0.56 9.69 -9.34
C ALA A 15 -1.69 9.32 -8.34
N PRO A 16 -2.96 9.62 -8.68
CA PRO A 16 -4.09 9.22 -7.86
C PRO A 16 -4.10 7.69 -7.65
N GLY A 17 -4.23 7.25 -6.40
CA GLY A 17 -4.20 5.82 -6.05
C GLY A 17 -2.80 5.24 -5.79
N VAL A 18 -1.76 6.07 -5.78
CA VAL A 18 -0.39 5.66 -5.44
C VAL A 18 0.02 6.32 -4.13
N THR A 19 0.36 5.52 -3.14
CA THR A 19 0.71 5.95 -1.77
C THR A 19 2.21 6.12 -1.56
N GLY A 20 3.02 5.73 -2.56
CA GLY A 20 4.48 5.66 -2.46
C GLY A 20 4.98 4.44 -1.69
N HIS A 21 4.09 3.64 -1.10
CA HIS A 21 4.43 2.40 -0.42
C HIS A 21 4.06 1.22 -1.32
N ARG A 22 5.08 0.58 -1.93
CA ARG A 22 4.90 -0.52 -2.90
C ARG A 22 3.95 -1.62 -2.39
N ALA A 23 4.05 -2.00 -1.13
CA ALA A 23 3.20 -3.04 -0.53
C ALA A 23 1.73 -2.59 -0.43
N VAL A 24 1.49 -1.34 -0.03
CA VAL A 24 0.15 -0.76 0.07
C VAL A 24 -0.47 -0.60 -1.31
N ASP A 25 0.29 -0.10 -2.29
CA ASP A 25 -0.17 0.08 -3.66
C ASP A 25 -0.58 -1.25 -4.32
N ALA A 26 0.17 -2.33 -4.03
CA ALA A 26 -0.17 -3.68 -4.49
C ALA A 26 -1.45 -4.21 -3.80
N ALA A 27 -1.61 -3.97 -2.50
CA ALA A 27 -2.80 -4.37 -1.76
C ALA A 27 -4.07 -3.65 -2.28
N LEU A 28 -4.00 -2.35 -2.54
CA LEU A 28 -5.11 -1.58 -3.11
C LEU A 28 -5.53 -2.11 -4.48
N ARG A 29 -4.58 -2.37 -5.38
CA ARG A 29 -4.86 -3.00 -6.69
C ARG A 29 -5.48 -4.39 -6.53
N SER A 30 -5.05 -5.16 -5.54
CA SER A 30 -5.64 -6.47 -5.25
C SER A 30 -7.10 -6.36 -4.84
N LEU A 31 -7.46 -5.35 -4.05
CA LEU A 31 -8.85 -5.09 -3.67
C LEU A 31 -9.72 -4.68 -4.86
N GLU A 32 -9.19 -3.84 -5.76
CA GLU A 32 -9.89 -3.46 -7.00
C GLU A 32 -10.22 -4.69 -7.86
N ASN A 33 -9.27 -5.61 -8.00
CA ASN A 33 -9.48 -6.87 -8.72
C ASN A 33 -10.49 -7.78 -8.00
N ALA A 34 -10.46 -7.81 -6.67
CA ALA A 34 -11.31 -8.65 -5.86
C ALA A 34 -12.77 -8.19 -5.81
N ALA A 35 -13.05 -6.90 -6.06
CA ALA A 35 -14.39 -6.31 -5.93
C ALA A 35 -15.48 -7.00 -6.77
N SER A 36 -15.09 -7.68 -7.86
CA SER A 36 -16.02 -8.44 -8.72
C SER A 36 -16.09 -9.95 -8.42
N LEU A 37 -15.31 -10.44 -7.45
CA LEU A 37 -15.25 -11.85 -7.07
C LEU A 37 -16.38 -12.24 -6.10
N PRO A 38 -16.60 -13.55 -5.86
CA PRO A 38 -17.50 -14.00 -4.80
C PRO A 38 -17.12 -13.42 -3.42
N LEU A 39 -18.12 -13.25 -2.55
CA LEU A 39 -17.94 -12.65 -1.22
C LEU A 39 -16.85 -13.35 -0.39
N VAL A 40 -16.73 -14.67 -0.49
CA VAL A 40 -15.70 -15.43 0.24
C VAL A 40 -14.28 -15.01 -0.18
N ASP A 41 -14.07 -14.73 -1.45
CA ASP A 41 -12.78 -14.28 -1.98
C ASP A 41 -12.54 -12.80 -1.68
N GLN A 42 -13.59 -11.99 -1.67
CA GLN A 42 -13.52 -10.59 -1.21
C GLN A 42 -13.05 -10.48 0.24
N ILE A 43 -13.54 -11.34 1.13
CA ILE A 43 -13.12 -11.37 2.54
C ILE A 43 -11.63 -11.69 2.66
N ALA A 44 -11.17 -12.73 1.96
CA ALA A 44 -9.75 -13.11 1.96
C ALA A 44 -8.85 -11.97 1.45
N ALA A 45 -9.28 -11.26 0.39
CA ALA A 45 -8.56 -10.11 -0.15
C ALA A 45 -8.54 -8.93 0.85
N TYR A 46 -9.65 -8.66 1.54
CA TYR A 46 -9.73 -7.61 2.57
C TYR A 46 -8.82 -7.90 3.75
N ASP A 47 -8.81 -9.13 4.28
CA ASP A 47 -7.95 -9.52 5.39
C ASP A 47 -6.47 -9.40 5.04
N ALA A 48 -6.09 -9.81 3.83
CA ALA A 48 -4.73 -9.66 3.33
C ALA A 48 -4.33 -8.18 3.25
N ALA A 49 -5.18 -7.33 2.66
CA ALA A 49 -4.91 -5.90 2.54
C ALA A 49 -4.80 -5.22 3.91
N HIS A 50 -5.69 -5.57 4.85
CA HIS A 50 -5.66 -5.05 6.22
C HIS A 50 -4.37 -5.45 6.94
N ARG A 51 -3.90 -6.70 6.79
CA ARG A 51 -2.62 -7.14 7.35
C ARG A 51 -1.45 -6.32 6.79
N THR A 52 -1.37 -6.15 5.46
CA THR A 52 -0.31 -5.36 4.83
C THR A 52 -0.30 -3.91 5.30
N LEU A 53 -1.47 -3.29 5.43
CA LEU A 53 -1.57 -1.92 5.94
C LEU A 53 -1.04 -1.83 7.37
N ARG A 54 -1.45 -2.76 8.25
CA ARG A 54 -0.98 -2.81 9.63
C ARG A 54 0.54 -2.99 9.74
N GLU A 55 1.10 -3.91 8.96
CA GLU A 55 2.55 -4.15 8.93
C GLU A 55 3.34 -2.92 8.42
N THR A 56 2.82 -2.26 7.39
CA THR A 56 3.43 -1.04 6.84
C THR A 56 3.41 0.09 7.87
N LEU A 57 2.27 0.31 8.53
CA LEU A 57 2.14 1.32 9.59
C LEU A 57 3.07 1.02 10.78
N SER A 58 3.17 -0.24 11.19
CA SER A 58 4.09 -0.65 12.25
C SER A 58 5.54 -0.38 11.86
N THR A 59 5.93 -0.58 10.60
CA THR A 59 7.29 -0.30 10.12
C THR A 59 7.59 1.20 10.13
N ILE A 60 6.59 2.06 9.88
CA ILE A 60 6.73 3.51 9.91
C ILE A 60 6.87 4.02 11.36
N ASP A 61 6.13 3.43 12.30
CA ASP A 61 6.16 3.82 13.73
C ASP A 61 7.51 3.48 14.40
N GLU A 62 8.17 2.41 13.95
CA GLU A 62 9.46 1.94 14.49
C GLU A 62 10.69 2.65 13.88
N ALA A 63 10.52 3.50 12.86
CA ALA A 63 11.60 4.15 12.12
C ALA A 63 11.95 5.55 12.66
#